data_AF-A0A6P0J1X2-F1
#
_entry.id   AF-A0A6P0J1X2-F1
#
_cell.length_a   1.000
_cell.length_b   1.000
_cell.length_c   1.000
_cell.angle_alpha   90.00
_cell.angle_beta   90.00
_cell.angle_gamma   90.00
#
_symmetry.space_group_name_H-M   'P 1'
#
loop_
_entity.id
_entity.type
_entity.pdbx_description
1 polymer ?
#
loop_
_entity_poly.entity_id
_entity_poly.type
_entity_poly.pdbx_seq_one_letter_code
_entity_poly.pdbx_strand_id
1 'polypeptide(L)'
;MANEPKYIKTVEKLHEYLKYAMQVEHSTIPPYLTALYSLKPGSNLEAFHMIRAVVVEEMLHLTLAANVFNAVGGDMTGVLTNLDFIPTYPTKLPGGIGDFIV
;
A
#
# COMPACT_ATOMS: atom_id res chain seq x y z
N MET A 1 -8.53 -0.12 21.91
CA MET A 1 -7.16 0.18 21.44
C MET A 1 -6.79 1.62 21.79
N ALA A 2 -6.73 1.96 23.08
CA ALA A 2 -6.46 3.32 23.55
C ALA A 2 -5.20 3.30 24.41
N ASN A 3 -4.02 3.47 23.80
CA ASN A 3 -2.80 4.02 24.43
C ASN A 3 -1.53 4.02 23.55
N GLU A 4 -1.63 4.03 22.21
CA GLU A 4 -0.43 4.35 21.42
C GLU A 4 -0.24 5.87 21.33
N PRO A 5 0.99 6.38 21.56
CA PRO A 5 1.26 7.80 21.45
C PRO A 5 0.96 8.29 20.04
N LYS A 6 0.28 9.44 19.94
CA LYS A 6 -0.12 10.11 18.67
C LYS A 6 1.05 10.45 17.72
N TYR A 7 2.29 10.24 18.15
CA TYR A 7 3.50 10.65 17.46
C TYR A 7 4.54 9.53 17.46
N ILE A 8 5.24 9.39 16.34
CA ILE A 8 6.39 8.49 16.19
C ILE A 8 7.57 9.08 16.97
N LYS A 9 8.06 8.36 17.99
CA LYS A 9 9.13 8.84 18.89
C LYS A 9 10.42 8.04 18.84
N THR A 10 10.40 6.86 18.23
CA THR A 10 11.58 5.98 18.12
C THR A 10 11.74 5.50 16.68
N VAL A 11 12.96 5.09 16.33
CA VAL A 11 13.29 4.58 15.00
C VAL A 11 12.54 3.28 14.73
N GLU A 12 12.37 2.43 15.74
CA GLU A 12 11.64 1.16 15.64
C GLU A 12 10.15 1.41 15.30
N LYS A 13 9.54 2.42 15.94
CA LYS A 13 8.15 2.78 15.63
C LYS A 13 8.05 3.42 14.24
N LEU A 14 9.05 4.21 13.82
CA LEU A 14 9.12 4.74 12.46
C LEU A 14 9.18 3.60 11.43
N HIS A 15 10.02 2.60 11.67
CA HIS A 15 10.16 1.40 10.83
C HIS A 15 8.84 0.64 10.73
N GLU A 16 8.14 0.44 11.84
CA GLU A 16 6.82 -0.19 11.87
C GLU A 16 5.81 0.56 11.00
N TYR A 17 5.69 1.88 11.17
CA TYR A 17 4.74 2.69 10.38
C TYR A 17 5.10 2.75 8.89
N LEU A 18 6.39 2.75 8.52
CA LEU A 18 6.80 2.69 7.13
C LEU A 18 6.48 1.34 6.49
N LYS A 19 6.56 0.24 7.24
CA LYS A 19 6.09 -1.07 6.79
C LYS A 19 4.58 -1.08 6.58
N TYR A 20 3.81 -0.46 7.48
CA TYR A 20 2.37 -0.29 7.28
C TYR A 20 2.05 0.60 6.08
N ALA A 21 2.78 1.69 5.86
CA ALA A 21 2.60 2.53 4.69
C ALA A 21 2.82 1.71 3.40
N MET A 22 3.92 0.96 3.30
CA MET A 22 4.16 0.04 2.18
C MET A 22 3.02 -0.96 2.00
N GLN A 23 2.48 -1.53 3.09
CA GLN A 23 1.39 -2.49 3.03
C GLN A 23 0.08 -1.86 2.53
N VAL A 24 -0.20 -0.61 2.91
CA VAL A 24 -1.37 0.15 2.45
C VAL A 24 -1.28 0.36 0.93
N GLU A 25 -0.17 0.90 0.43
CA GLU A 25 0.02 1.12 -1.02
C GLU A 25 0.01 -0.22 -1.78
N HIS A 26 0.57 -1.30 -1.21
CA HIS A 26 0.51 -2.61 -1.84
C HIS A 26 -0.92 -3.18 -1.87
N SER A 27 -1.76 -2.86 -0.88
CA SER A 27 -3.14 -3.35 -0.80
C SER A 27 -4.10 -2.71 -1.81
N THR A 28 -3.70 -1.61 -2.44
CA THR A 28 -4.51 -0.93 -3.46
C THR A 28 -4.11 -1.34 -4.88
N ILE A 29 -2.86 -1.77 -5.09
CA ILE A 29 -2.36 -2.16 -6.42
C ILE A 29 -3.17 -3.32 -7.06
N PRO A 30 -3.37 -4.49 -6.40
CA PRO A 30 -4.12 -5.59 -7.00
C PRO A 30 -5.59 -5.24 -7.30
N PRO A 31 -6.36 -4.54 -6.44
CA PRO A 31 -7.70 -4.07 -6.77
C PRO A 31 -7.73 -3.15 -7.98
N TYR A 32 -6.82 -2.16 -8.08
CA TYR A 32 -6.77 -1.27 -9.23
C TYR A 32 -6.35 -1.99 -10.52
N LEU A 33 -5.39 -2.92 -10.47
CA LEU A 33 -5.07 -3.76 -11.63
C LEU A 33 -6.24 -4.65 -12.03
N THR A 34 -6.94 -5.24 -11.07
CA THR A 34 -8.12 -6.08 -11.31
C THR A 34 -9.22 -5.26 -12.00
N ALA A 35 -9.47 -4.03 -11.52
CA ALA A 35 -10.42 -3.12 -12.15
C ALA A 35 -9.97 -2.75 -13.57
N LEU A 36 -8.71 -2.34 -13.75
CA LEU A 36 -8.15 -1.95 -15.05
C LEU A 36 -8.29 -3.07 -16.09
N TYR A 37 -7.92 -4.29 -15.72
CA TYR A 37 -7.97 -5.45 -16.61
C TYR A 37 -9.36 -6.07 -16.78
N SER A 38 -10.34 -5.68 -15.94
CA SER A 38 -11.75 -6.06 -16.14
C SER A 38 -12.44 -5.24 -17.23
N LEU A 39 -11.88 -4.09 -17.63
CA LEU A 39 -12.42 -3.25 -18.70
C LEU A 39 -12.32 -3.97 -20.04
N LYS A 40 -13.41 -3.97 -20.81
CA LYS A 40 -13.41 -4.58 -22.14
C LYS A 40 -12.51 -3.77 -23.10
N PRO A 41 -11.70 -4.41 -23.96
CA PRO A 41 -10.86 -3.70 -24.91
C PRO A 41 -11.67 -2.71 -25.76
N GLY A 42 -11.15 -1.48 -25.89
CA GLY A 42 -11.81 -0.40 -26.64
C GLY A 42 -13.04 0.22 -25.94
N SER A 43 -13.44 -0.28 -24.77
CA SER A 43 -14.50 0.33 -23.97
C SER A 43 -13.92 1.32 -22.97
N ASN A 44 -14.60 2.47 -22.81
CA ASN A 44 -14.34 3.47 -21.77
C ASN A 44 -12.84 3.80 -21.56
N LEU A 45 -12.20 4.32 -22.61
CA LEU A 45 -10.78 4.68 -22.62
C LEU A 45 -10.42 5.68 -21.51
N GLU A 46 -11.33 6.58 -21.16
CA GLU A 46 -11.13 7.54 -20.08
C GLU A 46 -10.96 6.82 -18.73
N ALA A 47 -11.86 5.90 -18.38
CA ALA A 47 -11.72 5.08 -17.17
C ALA A 47 -10.44 4.25 -17.18
N PHE A 48 -10.06 3.67 -18.34
CA PHE A 48 -8.80 2.95 -18.48
C PHE A 48 -7.60 3.83 -18.14
N HIS A 49 -7.52 5.04 -18.71
CA HIS A 49 -6.40 5.95 -18.47
C HIS A 49 -6.36 6.44 -17.02
N MET A 50 -7.52 6.74 -16.41
CA MET A 50 -7.59 7.14 -15.01
C MET A 50 -7.12 6.05 -14.06
N ILE A 51 -7.67 4.82 -14.17
CA ILE A 51 -7.28 3.72 -13.30
C ILE A 51 -5.80 3.36 -13.49
N ARG A 52 -5.31 3.40 -14.74
CA ARG A 52 -3.89 3.19 -15.04
C ARG A 52 -3.00 4.25 -14.40
N ALA A 53 -3.42 5.52 -14.36
CA ALA A 53 -2.67 6.57 -13.70
C ALA A 53 -2.57 6.28 -12.19
N VAL A 54 -3.70 6.01 -11.54
CA VAL A 54 -3.77 5.71 -10.11
C VAL A 54 -2.88 4.52 -9.75
N VAL A 55 -2.96 3.39 -10.46
CA VAL A 55 -2.15 2.22 -10.10
C VAL A 55 -0.64 2.46 -10.23
N VAL A 56 -0.22 3.33 -11.16
CA VAL A 56 1.19 3.74 -11.29
C VAL A 56 1.59 4.66 -10.12
N GLU A 57 0.69 5.52 -9.65
CA GLU A 57 0.90 6.36 -8.46
C GLU A 57 1.05 5.49 -7.20
N GLU A 58 0.22 4.48 -6.99
CA GLU A 58 0.34 3.56 -5.84
C GLU A 58 1.66 2.77 -5.87
N MET A 59 2.12 2.34 -7.06
CA MET A 59 3.45 1.73 -7.22
C MET A 59 4.59 2.69 -6.88
N LEU A 60 4.44 3.98 -7.25
CA LEU A 60 5.38 5.02 -6.88
C LEU A 60 5.37 5.25 -5.36
N HIS A 61 4.22 5.33 -4.73
CA HIS A 61 4.10 5.50 -3.28
C HIS A 61 4.74 4.34 -2.51
N LEU A 62 4.49 3.09 -2.91
CA LEU A 62 5.15 1.91 -2.35
C LEU A 62 6.68 2.05 -2.44
N THR A 63 7.18 2.46 -3.60
CA THR A 63 8.62 2.66 -3.83
C THR A 63 9.19 3.78 -2.96
N LEU A 64 8.47 4.90 -2.81
CA LEU A 64 8.89 6.02 -1.98
C LEU A 64 8.91 5.65 -0.49
N ALA A 65 7.89 4.93 0.01
CA ALA A 65 7.85 4.43 1.37
C ALA A 65 9.02 3.46 1.66
N ALA A 66 9.32 2.55 0.73
CA ALA A 66 10.46 1.65 0.82
C ALA A 66 11.81 2.41 0.82
N ASN A 67 11.95 3.43 -0.02
CA ASN A 67 13.15 4.28 -0.06
C ASN A 67 13.38 5.00 1.26
N VAL A 68 12.33 5.56 1.86
CA VAL A 68 12.41 6.22 3.17
C VAL A 68 12.78 5.19 4.25
N PHE A 69 12.14 4.02 4.26
CA PHE A 69 12.45 2.94 5.21
C PHE A 69 13.92 2.50 5.14
N ASN A 70 14.44 2.29 3.94
CA ASN A 70 15.84 1.96 3.72
C ASN A 70 16.77 3.11 4.20
N ALA A 71 16.44 4.36 3.86
CA ALA A 71 17.24 5.53 4.22
C ALA A 71 17.33 5.77 5.75
N VAL A 72 16.30 5.38 6.51
CA VAL A 72 16.29 5.48 7.99
C VAL A 72 16.83 4.21 8.68
N GLY A 73 17.55 3.35 7.95
CA GLY A 73 18.24 2.17 8.48
C GLY A 73 17.36 0.93 8.62
N GLY A 74 16.23 0.87 7.94
CA GLY A 74 15.37 -0.32 7.90
C GLY A 74 15.94 -1.43 7.02
N ASP A 75 15.81 -2.69 7.44
CA ASP A 75 16.16 -3.85 6.64
C ASP A 75 14.98 -4.29 5.76
N MET A 76 15.15 -4.19 4.44
CA MET A 76 14.15 -4.58 3.44
C MET A 76 14.04 -6.09 3.25
N THR A 77 14.99 -6.88 3.77
CA THR A 77 15.04 -8.33 3.60
C THR A 77 13.74 -8.97 4.10
N GLY A 78 13.04 -9.66 3.20
CA GLY A 78 11.82 -10.38 3.52
C GLY A 78 10.58 -9.51 3.78
N VAL A 79 10.66 -8.17 3.72
CA VAL A 79 9.53 -7.28 4.01
C VAL A 79 8.37 -7.50 3.03
N LEU A 80 8.65 -7.42 1.72
CA LEU A 80 7.62 -7.54 0.67
C LEU A 80 7.15 -8.99 0.43
N THR A 81 7.93 -9.97 0.88
CA THR A 81 7.64 -11.41 0.69
C THR A 81 7.07 -12.05 1.96
N ASN A 82 6.90 -11.28 3.04
CA ASN A 82 6.25 -11.78 4.23
C ASN A 82 4.78 -12.10 3.90
N LEU A 83 4.30 -13.27 4.32
CA LEU A 83 2.91 -13.67 4.13
C LEU A 83 1.93 -12.66 4.74
N ASP A 84 2.30 -12.04 5.86
CA ASP A 84 1.48 -11.02 6.52
C ASP A 84 1.45 -9.69 5.75
N PHE A 85 2.38 -9.48 4.81
CA PHE A 85 2.41 -8.29 3.94
C PHE A 85 1.43 -8.45 2.76
N ILE A 86 1.21 -9.68 2.30
CA ILE A 86 0.35 -9.96 1.14
C ILE A 86 -1.11 -9.97 1.60
N PRO A 87 -1.94 -9.01 1.15
CA PRO A 87 -3.34 -8.94 1.56
C PRO A 87 -4.17 -10.08 0.96
N THR A 88 -5.16 -10.55 1.74
CA THR A 88 -6.20 -11.46 1.26
C THR A 88 -7.48 -10.68 1.02
N TYR A 89 -7.93 -10.60 -0.22
CA TYR A 89 -9.11 -9.81 -0.59
C TYR A 89 -10.41 -10.60 -0.42
N PRO A 90 -11.54 -9.93 -0.06
CA PRO A 90 -11.63 -8.52 0.30
C PRO A 90 -11.08 -8.25 1.71
N THR A 91 -10.41 -7.11 1.93
CA THR A 91 -9.80 -6.76 3.23
C THR A 91 -10.02 -5.30 3.59
N LYS A 92 -9.85 -4.97 4.88
CA LYS A 92 -9.69 -3.59 5.32
C LYS A 92 -8.27 -3.11 5.04
N LEU A 93 -8.11 -1.81 4.84
CA LEU A 93 -6.79 -1.21 4.72
C LEU A 93 -5.97 -1.41 6.02
N PRO A 94 -4.68 -1.77 5.91
CA PRO A 94 -3.78 -1.89 7.05
C PRO A 94 -3.72 -0.59 7.87
N GLY A 95 -3.44 -0.71 9.17
CA GLY A 95 -3.33 0.45 10.07
C GLY A 95 -4.67 1.09 10.48
N GLY A 96 -5.81 0.47 10.15
CA GLY A 96 -7.14 0.97 10.55
C GLY A 96 -7.57 2.23 9.79
N ILE A 97 -7.04 2.42 8.58
CA ILE A 97 -7.33 3.58 7.74
C ILE A 97 -8.73 3.38 7.11
N GLY A 98 -9.75 3.93 7.77
CA GLY A 98 -11.12 3.97 7.29
C GLY A 98 -11.90 2.65 7.41
N ASP A 99 -13.22 2.75 7.22
CA ASP A 99 -14.14 1.60 7.19
C ASP A 99 -14.26 0.96 5.78
N PHE A 100 -13.36 1.33 4.86
CA PHE A 100 -13.41 0.89 3.48
C PHE A 100 -12.78 -0.50 3.31
N ILE A 101 -13.47 -1.34 2.55
CA ILE A 101 -13.01 -2.67 2.16
C ILE A 101 -12.52 -2.57 0.71
N VAL A 102 -11.30 -3.02 0.48
CA VAL A 102 -10.66 -3.18 -0.83
C VAL A 102 -10.69 -4.63 -1.29
#